data_AF-A0A6J6Y386-F1
#
_entry.id   AF-A0A6J6Y386-F1
#
_cell.length_a   1.000
_cell.length_b   1.000
_cell.length_c   1.000
_cell.angle_alpha   90.00
_cell.angle_beta   90.00
_cell.angle_gamma   90.00
#
_symmetry.space_group_name_H-M   'P 1'
#
loop_
_entity.id
_entity.type
_entity.pdbx_description
1 polymer ?
#
loop_
_entity_poly.entity_id
_entity_poly.type
_entity_poly.pdbx_seq_one_letter_code
_entity_poly.pdbx_strand_id
1 'polypeptide(L)'
;MTSKSFDEILRSVDGVDGWMSPDQARALFDAASGCRSGDQIVEIGSFRGRSTVVLASAAPEGVSVIAIDPHAGNDRGPQELDGFVEQAQGDHEIFNANLANAGVTDRVQHVRAMSNEAHDQVQGGIAVLYIDGAHRYAPALQDIREWGARVVPGGTMLIHDSFSSVGVTAAIARELMFGSRFRYVGRARSMTIYRADLGSSIGARLMNMARQKMQLPWFVKNVTLKVLLSAGLGKVLKRLGRPVPEWPY
;
A
#
# COMPACT_ATOMS: atom_id res chain seq x y z
N MET A 1 22.21 -7.92 13.22
CA MET A 1 22.42 -8.65 11.93
C MET A 1 22.87 -7.66 10.84
N THR A 2 23.58 -8.07 9.79
CA THR A 2 23.89 -7.18 8.64
C THR A 2 22.60 -6.83 7.91
N SER A 3 22.36 -5.53 7.69
CA SER A 3 21.19 -5.05 6.92
C SER A 3 21.24 -5.59 5.49
N LYS A 4 20.16 -6.22 5.03
CA LYS A 4 20.04 -6.72 3.65
C LYS A 4 19.95 -5.54 2.68
N SER A 5 20.63 -5.64 1.55
CA SER A 5 20.48 -4.68 0.45
C SER A 5 19.09 -4.76 -0.17
N PHE A 6 18.70 -3.73 -0.94
CA PHE A 6 17.42 -3.74 -1.66
C PHE A 6 17.29 -4.94 -2.59
N ASP A 7 18.33 -5.24 -3.37
CA ASP A 7 18.27 -6.28 -4.38
C ASP A 7 18.17 -7.68 -3.75
N GLU A 8 18.72 -7.88 -2.55
CA GLU A 8 18.51 -9.09 -1.76
C GLU A 8 17.07 -9.21 -1.26
N ILE A 9 16.49 -8.11 -0.76
CA ILE A 9 15.11 -8.08 -0.30
C ILE A 9 14.14 -8.30 -1.46
N LEU A 10 14.35 -7.62 -2.60
CA LEU A 10 13.49 -7.76 -3.77
C LEU A 10 13.49 -9.21 -4.28
N ARG A 11 14.67 -9.82 -4.40
CA ARG A 11 14.77 -11.25 -4.77
C ARG A 11 14.09 -12.17 -3.77
N SER A 12 14.12 -11.84 -2.48
CA SER A 12 13.47 -12.67 -1.44
C SER A 12 11.95 -12.73 -1.56
N VAL A 13 11.34 -11.76 -2.27
CA VAL A 13 9.89 -11.71 -2.48
C VAL A 13 9.47 -12.10 -3.90
N ASP A 14 10.38 -12.45 -4.81
CA ASP A 14 10.04 -12.76 -6.21
C ASP A 14 8.98 -13.87 -6.34
N GLY A 15 9.07 -14.91 -5.49
CA GLY A 15 8.11 -16.01 -5.44
C GLY A 15 6.90 -15.78 -4.52
N VAL A 16 6.79 -14.61 -3.89
CA VAL A 16 5.66 -14.28 -3.01
C VAL A 16 4.56 -13.61 -3.81
N ASP A 17 3.40 -14.26 -3.88
CA ASP A 17 2.23 -13.71 -4.56
C ASP A 17 1.79 -12.37 -3.96
N GLY A 18 1.42 -11.44 -4.83
CA GLY A 18 0.96 -10.10 -4.47
C GLY A 18 1.30 -9.09 -5.56
N TRP A 19 0.56 -7.99 -5.62
CA TRP A 19 0.74 -6.98 -6.66
C TRP A 19 1.60 -5.82 -6.15
N MET A 20 2.91 -5.97 -6.30
CA MET A 20 3.86 -4.92 -5.97
C MET A 20 5.02 -4.96 -6.95
N SER A 21 5.14 -3.89 -7.73
CA SER A 21 6.23 -3.68 -8.68
C SER A 21 7.57 -3.34 -7.97
N PRO A 22 8.72 -3.50 -8.65
CA PRO A 22 10.02 -3.15 -8.07
C PRO A 22 10.13 -1.69 -7.60
N ASP A 23 9.55 -0.72 -8.31
CA ASP A 23 9.56 0.68 -7.91
C ASP A 23 8.64 0.95 -6.70
N GLN A 24 7.57 0.18 -6.54
CA GLN A 24 6.76 0.22 -5.32
C GLN A 24 7.49 -0.42 -4.14
N ALA A 25 8.14 -1.57 -4.36
CA ALA A 25 9.00 -2.20 -3.35
C ALA A 25 10.12 -1.26 -2.90
N ARG A 26 10.69 -0.49 -3.83
CA ARG A 26 11.69 0.53 -3.53
C ARG A 26 11.15 1.59 -2.58
N ALA A 27 9.99 2.16 -2.89
CA ALA A 27 9.37 3.18 -2.05
C ALA A 27 9.02 2.68 -0.64
N LEU A 28 8.56 1.43 -0.50
CA LEU A 28 8.32 0.81 0.81
C LEU A 28 9.63 0.61 1.59
N PHE A 29 10.68 0.11 0.93
CA PHE A 29 11.99 0.00 1.57
C PHE A 29 12.52 1.36 2.00
N ASP A 30 12.45 2.38 1.15
CA ASP A 30 13.00 3.71 1.47
C ASP A 30 12.27 4.31 2.69
N ALA A 31 10.95 4.12 2.77
CA ALA A 31 10.17 4.52 3.93
C ALA A 31 10.59 3.75 5.19
N ALA A 32 10.69 2.42 5.12
CA ALA A 32 10.99 1.57 6.27
C ALA A 32 12.45 1.71 6.77
N SER A 33 13.41 1.81 5.85
CA SER A 33 14.83 2.00 6.18
C SER A 33 15.14 3.36 6.79
N GLY A 34 14.27 4.35 6.55
CA GLY A 34 14.35 5.68 7.17
C GLY A 34 13.85 5.76 8.61
N CYS A 35 13.25 4.69 9.14
CA CYS A 35 12.78 4.60 10.53
C CYS A 35 13.95 4.53 11.53
N ARG A 36 13.64 4.75 12.81
CA ARG A 36 14.58 4.68 13.95
C ARG A 36 14.06 3.70 14.99
N SER A 37 14.95 3.21 15.85
CA SER A 37 14.55 2.37 16.98
C SER A 37 13.45 3.06 17.81
N GLY A 38 12.37 2.34 18.12
CA GLY A 38 11.17 2.87 18.77
C GLY A 38 10.08 3.36 17.81
N ASP A 39 10.37 3.51 16.52
CA ASP A 39 9.34 3.81 15.52
C ASP A 39 8.43 2.60 15.25
N GLN A 40 7.26 2.88 14.69
CA GLN A 40 6.27 1.89 14.31
C GLN A 40 5.89 2.03 12.83
N ILE A 41 5.84 0.89 12.14
CA ILE A 41 5.34 0.73 10.78
C ILE A 41 4.01 -0.04 10.86
N VAL A 42 2.98 0.47 10.19
CA VAL A 42 1.68 -0.20 10.09
C VAL A 42 1.35 -0.41 8.61
N GLU A 43 1.00 -1.63 8.26
CA GLU A 43 0.48 -2.02 6.96
C GLU A 43 -0.98 -2.46 7.11
N ILE A 44 -1.85 -1.99 6.22
CA ILE A 44 -3.25 -2.40 6.11
C ILE A 44 -3.44 -3.08 4.77
N GLY A 45 -3.87 -4.34 4.76
CA GLY A 45 -3.88 -5.19 3.58
C GLY A 45 -2.51 -5.82 3.35
N SER A 46 -2.30 -7.00 3.91
CA SER A 46 -1.02 -7.71 3.88
C SER A 46 -1.03 -8.91 2.94
N PHE A 47 -2.21 -9.42 2.58
CA PHE A 47 -2.43 -10.57 1.70
C PHE A 47 -1.46 -11.71 2.05
N ARG A 48 -0.59 -12.11 1.13
CA ARG A 48 0.40 -13.18 1.30
C ARG A 48 1.79 -12.69 1.73
N GLY A 49 1.91 -11.41 2.11
CA GLY A 49 3.07 -10.86 2.81
C GLY A 49 4.15 -10.25 1.92
N ARG A 50 3.91 -10.06 0.62
CA ARG A 50 4.92 -9.55 -0.33
C ARG A 50 5.51 -8.21 0.12
N SER A 51 4.66 -7.24 0.41
CA SER A 51 5.01 -5.91 0.93
C SER A 51 5.47 -5.96 2.38
N THR A 52 4.82 -6.78 3.22
CA THR A 52 5.18 -7.00 4.63
C THR A 52 6.64 -7.43 4.78
N VAL A 53 7.08 -8.38 3.96
CA VAL A 53 8.48 -8.87 3.95
C VAL A 53 9.44 -7.74 3.59
N VAL A 54 9.09 -6.88 2.63
CA VAL A 54 9.92 -5.72 2.25
C VAL A 54 10.03 -4.74 3.42
N LEU A 55 8.91 -4.37 4.04
CA LEU A 55 8.86 -3.46 5.19
C LEU A 55 9.70 -4.01 6.36
N ALA A 56 9.46 -5.26 6.75
CA ALA A 56 10.13 -5.89 7.89
C ALA A 56 11.62 -6.15 7.65
N SER A 57 12.00 -6.48 6.42
CA SER A 57 13.41 -6.69 6.07
C SER A 57 14.20 -5.39 6.00
N ALA A 58 13.57 -4.29 5.59
CA ALA A 58 14.21 -2.97 5.46
C ALA A 58 14.26 -2.19 6.77
N ALA A 59 13.30 -2.41 7.67
CA ALA A 59 13.22 -1.70 8.95
C ALA A 59 14.44 -1.98 9.85
N PRO A 60 15.07 -0.96 10.46
CA PRO A 60 16.14 -1.14 11.44
C PRO A 60 15.70 -1.92 12.68
N GLU A 61 16.66 -2.49 13.42
CA GLU A 61 16.38 -3.17 14.70
C GLU A 61 15.68 -2.21 15.69
N GLY A 62 14.70 -2.74 16.44
CA GLY A 62 13.88 -1.97 17.37
C GLY A 62 12.72 -1.18 16.76
N VAL A 63 12.50 -1.28 15.44
CA VAL A 63 11.25 -0.82 14.80
C VAL A 63 10.19 -1.90 14.90
N SER A 64 8.99 -1.54 15.34
CA SER A 64 7.81 -2.42 15.34
C SER A 64 7.17 -2.42 13.95
N VAL A 65 6.88 -3.60 13.40
CA VAL A 65 6.14 -3.74 12.14
C VAL A 65 4.85 -4.50 12.41
N ILE A 66 3.73 -3.86 12.11
CA ILE A 66 2.40 -4.42 12.33
C ILE A 66 1.70 -4.57 10.99
N ALA A 67 1.29 -5.80 10.69
CA ALA A 67 0.58 -6.17 9.47
C ALA A 67 -0.89 -6.43 9.85
N ILE A 68 -1.82 -5.65 9.30
CA ILE A 68 -3.26 -5.79 9.55
C ILE A 68 -3.91 -6.38 8.31
N ASP A 69 -4.42 -7.60 8.45
CA ASP A 69 -5.20 -8.24 7.39
C ASP A 69 -6.14 -9.27 8.02
N PRO A 70 -7.47 -9.20 7.78
CA PRO A 70 -8.40 -10.19 8.32
C PRO A 70 -8.15 -11.59 7.75
N HIS A 71 -7.50 -11.71 6.60
CA HIS A 71 -7.44 -12.91 5.77
C HIS A 71 -8.84 -13.52 5.65
N ALA A 72 -9.80 -12.70 5.20
CA ALA A 72 -11.22 -13.03 5.05
C ALA A 72 -11.59 -13.50 3.63
N GLY A 73 -10.61 -13.56 2.72
CA GLY A 73 -10.77 -14.11 1.38
C GLY A 73 -11.55 -13.21 0.42
N ASN A 74 -11.91 -12.00 0.83
CA ASN A 74 -12.56 -10.96 0.02
C ASN A 74 -11.55 -9.88 -0.40
N ASP A 75 -11.96 -9.02 -1.36
CA ASP A 75 -11.15 -7.90 -1.86
C ASP A 75 -9.69 -8.31 -2.20
N ARG A 76 -9.49 -9.55 -2.67
CA ARG A 76 -8.18 -10.20 -2.82
C ARG A 76 -7.36 -9.68 -3.99
N GLY A 77 -7.97 -8.95 -4.91
CA GLY A 77 -7.34 -8.49 -6.14
C GLY A 77 -8.35 -8.08 -7.21
N PRO A 78 -7.89 -7.79 -8.44
CA PRO A 78 -8.79 -7.45 -9.54
C PRO A 78 -9.87 -8.52 -9.73
N GLN A 79 -11.14 -8.11 -9.68
CA GLN A 79 -12.32 -8.97 -9.86
C GLN A 79 -12.62 -9.99 -8.74
N GLU A 80 -11.86 -10.03 -7.64
CA GLU A 80 -12.08 -10.94 -6.51
C GLU A 80 -12.67 -10.18 -5.30
N LEU A 81 -13.93 -9.72 -5.43
CA LEU A 81 -14.62 -8.94 -4.40
C LEU A 81 -15.30 -9.81 -3.33
N ASP A 82 -15.75 -11.02 -3.70
CA ASP A 82 -16.51 -11.91 -2.83
C ASP A 82 -15.58 -12.83 -2.02
N GLY A 83 -15.90 -13.02 -0.74
CA GLY A 83 -15.08 -13.78 0.21
C GLY A 83 -15.38 -15.28 0.23
N PHE A 84 -14.34 -16.12 0.18
CA PHE A 84 -14.44 -17.57 0.41
C PHE A 84 -13.57 -18.00 1.60
N VAL A 85 -14.18 -18.69 2.56
CA VAL A 85 -13.55 -19.06 3.86
C VAL A 85 -12.30 -19.92 3.72
N GLU A 86 -12.28 -20.90 2.81
CA GLU A 86 -11.10 -21.75 2.57
C GLU A 86 -9.92 -20.95 2.01
N GLN A 87 -10.21 -20.00 1.10
CA GLN A 87 -9.18 -19.14 0.50
C GLN A 87 -8.61 -18.15 1.54
N ALA A 88 -9.46 -17.71 2.47
CA ALA A 88 -9.10 -16.92 3.64
C ALA A 88 -8.03 -17.60 4.50
N GLN A 89 -8.28 -18.85 4.90
CA GLN A 89 -7.36 -19.62 5.73
C GLN A 89 -6.05 -19.93 4.98
N GLY A 90 -6.14 -20.29 3.70
CA GLY A 90 -4.96 -20.55 2.87
C GLY A 90 -4.03 -19.34 2.74
N ASP A 91 -4.56 -18.12 2.59
CA ASP A 91 -3.71 -16.93 2.56
C ASP A 91 -3.01 -16.65 3.87
N HIS A 92 -3.68 -16.86 4.99
CA HIS A 92 -3.08 -16.70 6.30
C HIS A 92 -1.91 -17.67 6.50
N GLU A 93 -2.08 -18.93 6.11
CA GLU A 93 -1.02 -19.94 6.18
C GLU A 93 0.15 -19.59 5.26
N ILE A 94 -0.13 -19.19 4.02
CA ILE A 94 0.89 -18.76 3.05
C ILE A 94 1.61 -17.50 3.54
N PHE A 95 0.90 -16.52 4.10
CA PHE A 95 1.46 -15.32 4.70
C PHE A 95 2.51 -15.67 5.76
N ASN A 96 2.14 -16.50 6.74
CA ASN A 96 3.05 -16.92 7.80
C ASN A 96 4.26 -17.71 7.25
N ALA A 97 4.03 -18.59 6.27
CA ALA A 97 5.10 -19.33 5.62
C ALA A 97 6.09 -18.40 4.89
N ASN A 98 5.60 -17.36 4.21
CA ASN A 98 6.44 -16.38 3.54
C ASN A 98 7.26 -15.54 4.51
N LEU A 99 6.68 -15.12 5.65
CA LEU A 99 7.44 -14.43 6.70
C LEU A 99 8.56 -15.32 7.28
N ALA A 100 8.27 -16.60 7.50
CA ALA A 100 9.24 -17.58 7.99
C ALA A 100 10.38 -17.79 6.98
N ASN A 101 10.04 -17.99 5.71
CA ASN A 101 11.01 -18.16 4.62
C ASN A 101 11.91 -16.93 4.44
N ALA A 102 11.38 -15.73 4.66
CA ALA A 102 12.15 -14.49 4.60
C ALA A 102 12.97 -14.20 5.87
N GLY A 103 12.71 -14.93 6.96
CA GLY A 103 13.37 -14.78 8.26
C GLY A 103 12.92 -13.54 9.03
N VAL A 104 11.66 -13.12 8.86
CA VAL A 104 11.11 -11.90 9.48
C VAL A 104 9.93 -12.15 10.42
N THR A 105 9.56 -13.40 10.70
CA THR A 105 8.43 -13.75 11.58
C THR A 105 8.47 -13.00 12.90
N ASP A 106 9.61 -13.02 13.60
CA ASP A 106 9.75 -12.37 14.92
C ASP A 106 9.77 -10.83 14.85
N ARG A 107 9.79 -10.26 13.64
CA ARG A 107 9.77 -8.81 13.41
C ARG A 107 8.38 -8.28 13.13
N VAL A 108 7.42 -9.15 12.85
CA VAL A 108 6.08 -8.77 12.39
C VAL A 108 5.04 -9.23 13.40
N GLN A 109 4.26 -8.28 13.91
CA GLN A 109 3.02 -8.57 14.60
C GLN A 109 1.90 -8.63 13.56
N HIS A 110 1.34 -9.81 13.32
CA HIS A 110 0.14 -9.94 12.49
C HIS A 110 -1.11 -9.72 13.33
N VAL A 111 -1.93 -8.76 12.92
CA VAL A 111 -3.25 -8.48 13.47
C VAL A 111 -4.30 -8.98 12.49
N ARG A 112 -4.86 -10.16 12.81
CA ARG A 112 -5.88 -10.80 11.97
C ARG A 112 -7.27 -10.23 12.25
N ALA A 113 -7.51 -9.00 11.80
CA ALA A 113 -8.78 -8.29 11.98
C ALA A 113 -9.03 -7.32 10.82
N MET A 114 -10.28 -6.84 10.71
CA MET A 114 -10.57 -5.71 9.84
C MET A 114 -9.87 -4.45 10.38
N SER A 115 -9.47 -3.53 9.50
CA SER A 115 -8.73 -2.32 9.89
C SER A 115 -9.50 -1.42 10.86
N ASN A 116 -10.82 -1.37 10.78
CA ASN A 116 -11.68 -0.62 11.70
C ASN A 116 -11.78 -1.27 13.09
N GLU A 117 -11.44 -2.55 13.23
CA GLU A 117 -11.47 -3.31 14.49
C GLU A 117 -10.07 -3.44 15.12
N ALA A 118 -9.01 -3.11 14.38
CA ALA A 118 -7.62 -3.30 14.79
C ALA A 118 -7.04 -2.15 15.63
N HIS A 119 -7.77 -1.05 15.85
CA HIS A 119 -7.25 0.16 16.50
C HIS A 119 -6.68 -0.09 17.88
N ASP A 120 -7.34 -0.92 18.71
CA ASP A 120 -6.90 -1.23 20.08
C ASP A 120 -5.64 -2.11 20.13
N GLN A 121 -5.31 -2.79 19.03
CA GLN A 121 -4.15 -3.68 18.93
C GLN A 121 -2.89 -2.94 18.48
N VAL A 122 -3.05 -1.70 17.99
CA VAL A 122 -1.94 -0.85 17.59
C VAL A 122 -1.88 0.34 18.53
N GLN A 123 -0.78 0.46 19.26
CA GLN A 123 -0.57 1.54 20.23
C GLN A 123 0.51 2.51 19.74
N GLY A 124 0.34 3.79 20.05
CA GLY A 124 1.31 4.83 19.72
C GLY A 124 1.15 5.44 18.32
N GLY A 125 2.15 6.26 17.96
CA GLY A 125 2.21 6.98 16.70
C GLY A 125 2.95 6.20 15.61
N ILE A 126 2.52 6.41 14.36
CA ILE A 126 2.98 5.64 13.21
C ILE A 126 4.01 6.44 12.41
N ALA A 127 5.23 5.93 12.28
CA ALA A 127 6.28 6.55 11.46
C ALA A 127 6.05 6.30 9.97
N VAL A 128 5.61 5.09 9.62
CA VAL A 128 5.25 4.69 8.25
C VAL A 128 3.91 3.97 8.25
N LEU A 129 2.95 4.51 7.51
CA LEU A 129 1.66 3.87 7.26
C LEU A 129 1.60 3.44 5.79
N TYR A 130 1.30 2.17 5.53
CA TYR A 130 1.02 1.66 4.19
C TYR A 130 -0.42 1.16 4.11
N ILE A 131 -1.21 1.69 3.17
CA ILE A 131 -2.62 1.34 2.97
C ILE A 131 -2.78 0.66 1.60
N ASP A 132 -3.16 -0.61 1.62
CA ASP A 132 -3.39 -1.49 0.46
C ASP A 132 -4.49 -2.55 0.75
N GLY A 133 -5.43 -2.22 1.64
CA GLY A 133 -6.51 -3.14 2.04
C GLY A 133 -7.72 -3.05 1.12
N ALA A 134 -8.59 -2.08 1.37
CA ALA A 134 -9.87 -1.98 0.68
C ALA A 134 -9.83 -1.03 -0.53
N HIS A 135 -10.40 -1.49 -1.64
CA HIS A 135 -10.44 -0.72 -2.90
C HIS A 135 -11.73 0.09 -3.09
N ARG A 136 -12.69 -0.05 -2.18
CA ARG A 136 -13.96 0.67 -2.16
C ARG A 136 -13.80 2.01 -1.44
N TYR A 137 -14.57 3.01 -1.89
CA TYR A 137 -14.45 4.40 -1.39
C TYR A 137 -14.58 4.53 0.13
N ALA A 138 -15.63 3.99 0.74
CA ALA A 138 -15.90 4.21 2.16
C ALA A 138 -14.84 3.58 3.08
N PRO A 139 -14.47 2.29 2.92
CA PRO A 139 -13.37 1.70 3.68
C PRO A 139 -12.03 2.40 3.45
N ALA A 140 -11.65 2.67 2.19
CA ALA A 140 -10.40 3.37 1.90
C ALA A 140 -10.34 4.77 2.53
N LEU A 141 -11.45 5.51 2.50
CA LEU A 141 -11.55 6.82 3.14
C LEU A 141 -11.43 6.71 4.66
N GLN A 142 -12.03 5.68 5.26
CA GLN A 142 -11.92 5.42 6.69
C GLN A 142 -10.47 5.12 7.07
N ASP A 143 -9.78 4.25 6.32
CA ASP A 143 -8.38 3.92 6.57
C ASP A 143 -7.48 5.16 6.48
N ILE A 144 -7.62 5.96 5.41
CA ILE A 144 -6.85 7.20 5.21
C ILE A 144 -7.08 8.19 6.35
N ARG A 145 -8.30 8.29 6.87
CA ARG A 145 -8.64 9.23 7.95
C ARG A 145 -8.13 8.76 9.30
N GLU A 146 -8.56 7.58 9.73
CA GLU A 146 -8.38 7.12 11.10
C GLU A 146 -6.93 6.72 11.34
N TRP A 147 -6.35 5.92 10.44
CA TRP A 147 -4.94 5.54 10.54
C TRP A 147 -4.01 6.69 10.15
N GLY A 148 -4.38 7.49 9.15
CA GLY A 148 -3.62 8.68 8.75
C GLY A 148 -3.50 9.73 9.87
N ALA A 149 -4.53 9.88 10.72
CA ALA A 149 -4.46 10.78 11.87
C ALA A 149 -3.36 10.39 12.88
N ARG A 150 -2.99 9.11 12.92
CA ARG A 150 -1.98 8.53 13.82
C ARG A 150 -0.55 8.62 13.28
N VAL A 151 -0.37 9.00 12.01
CA VAL A 151 0.97 9.17 11.42
C VAL A 151 1.67 10.35 12.10
N VAL A 152 2.85 10.14 12.71
CA VAL A 152 3.57 11.18 13.45
C VAL A 152 3.97 12.37 12.55
N PRO A 153 4.21 13.57 13.10
CA PRO A 153 4.76 14.68 12.32
C PRO A 153 6.05 14.28 11.58
N GLY A 154 6.11 14.58 10.29
CA GLY A 154 7.22 14.15 9.41
C GLY A 154 7.20 12.68 8.99
N GLY A 155 6.25 11.88 9.50
CA GLY A 155 6.02 10.49 9.11
C GLY A 155 5.52 10.36 7.66
N THR A 156 5.57 9.14 7.15
CA THR A 156 5.25 8.81 5.75
C THR A 156 3.96 8.00 5.69
N MET A 157 3.07 8.36 4.75
CA MET A 157 1.91 7.55 4.41
C MET A 157 1.99 7.18 2.93
N LEU A 158 1.93 5.88 2.64
CA LEU A 158 1.88 5.33 1.30
C LEU A 158 0.50 4.73 1.08
N ILE A 159 -0.10 5.00 -0.08
CA ILE A 159 -1.43 4.49 -0.42
C ILE A 159 -1.34 3.82 -1.78
N HIS A 160 -1.56 2.52 -1.83
CA HIS A 160 -1.59 1.76 -3.06
C HIS A 160 -2.90 1.99 -3.83
N ASP A 161 -2.94 1.60 -5.10
CA ASP A 161 -4.09 1.76 -5.98
C ASP A 161 -4.65 3.20 -6.15
N SER A 162 -3.83 4.18 -5.78
CA SER A 162 -4.06 5.59 -6.03
C SER A 162 -4.02 5.88 -7.50
N PHE A 163 -5.03 6.59 -7.99
CA PHE A 163 -5.14 6.93 -9.41
C PHE A 163 -5.23 5.69 -10.34
N SER A 164 -5.50 4.49 -9.82
CA SER A 164 -5.84 3.28 -10.60
C SER A 164 -7.16 2.64 -10.16
N SER A 165 -7.60 2.89 -8.93
CA SER A 165 -8.93 2.56 -8.41
C SER A 165 -9.80 3.82 -8.25
N VAL A 166 -11.06 3.76 -8.69
CA VAL A 166 -12.02 4.87 -8.55
C VAL A 166 -12.30 5.17 -7.07
N GLY A 167 -12.48 4.12 -6.25
CA GLY A 167 -12.80 4.25 -4.83
C GLY A 167 -11.66 4.92 -4.05
N VAL A 168 -10.45 4.40 -4.21
CA VAL A 168 -9.24 4.93 -3.56
C VAL A 168 -8.94 6.35 -4.04
N THR A 169 -9.03 6.61 -5.36
CA THR A 169 -8.77 7.94 -5.92
C THR A 169 -9.77 8.98 -5.39
N ALA A 170 -11.05 8.61 -5.27
CA ALA A 170 -12.06 9.49 -4.69
C ALA A 170 -11.81 9.74 -3.20
N ALA A 171 -11.37 8.73 -2.44
CA ALA A 171 -11.02 8.88 -1.03
C ALA A 171 -9.84 9.84 -0.83
N ILE A 172 -8.78 9.69 -1.64
CA ILE A 172 -7.63 10.60 -1.69
C ILE A 172 -8.08 12.03 -2.03
N ALA A 173 -8.90 12.19 -3.07
CA ALA A 173 -9.40 13.50 -3.46
C ALA A 173 -10.21 14.16 -2.34
N ARG A 174 -11.01 13.38 -1.62
CA ARG A 174 -11.84 13.87 -0.51
C ARG A 174 -11.00 14.31 0.70
N GLU A 175 -10.00 13.53 1.07
CA GLU A 175 -9.28 13.68 2.33
C GLU A 175 -7.94 14.42 2.21
N LEU A 176 -7.17 14.14 1.16
CA LEU A 176 -5.77 14.58 1.05
C LEU A 176 -5.58 15.73 0.07
N MET A 177 -6.41 15.85 -0.96
CA MET A 177 -6.27 16.93 -1.96
C MET A 177 -6.53 18.32 -1.37
N PHE A 178 -7.46 18.40 -0.42
CA PHE A 178 -7.85 19.63 0.27
C PHE A 178 -7.45 19.63 1.76
N GLY A 179 -6.76 18.58 2.21
CA GLY A 179 -6.29 18.44 3.58
C GLY A 179 -5.14 19.40 3.92
N SER A 180 -4.90 19.58 5.21
CA SER A 180 -3.87 20.49 5.73
C SER A 180 -2.65 19.80 6.35
N ARG A 181 -2.67 18.47 6.47
CA ARG A 181 -1.64 17.69 7.17
C ARG A 181 -0.61 17.07 6.22
N PHE A 182 -1.08 16.48 5.13
CA PHE A 182 -0.28 15.64 4.27
C PHE A 182 0.16 16.36 3.00
N ARG A 183 1.48 16.44 2.82
CA ARG A 183 2.10 16.92 1.59
C ARG A 183 2.31 15.75 0.64
N TYR A 184 1.80 15.88 -0.57
CA TYR A 184 2.07 14.97 -1.67
C TYR A 184 3.54 15.08 -2.09
N VAL A 185 4.24 13.95 -2.05
CA VAL A 185 5.65 13.83 -2.46
C VAL A 185 5.74 13.40 -3.91
N GLY A 186 4.99 12.36 -4.28
CA GLY A 186 5.07 11.73 -5.60
C GLY A 186 4.34 10.40 -5.62
N ARG A 187 4.71 9.54 -6.58
CA ARG A 187 4.17 8.19 -6.70
C ARG A 187 5.18 7.22 -7.35
N ALA A 188 5.05 5.95 -7.01
CA ALA A 188 5.61 4.81 -7.76
C ALA A 188 4.42 4.06 -8.38
N ARG A 189 4.20 4.24 -9.70
CA ARG A 189 3.00 3.79 -10.41
C ARG A 189 1.71 4.19 -9.67
N SER A 190 0.88 3.23 -9.24
CA SER A 190 -0.36 3.46 -8.50
C SER A 190 -0.17 3.71 -7.01
N MET A 191 1.06 3.68 -6.49
CA MET A 191 1.31 3.95 -5.07
C MET A 191 1.70 5.41 -4.87
N THR A 192 0.88 6.18 -4.18
CA THR A 192 1.20 7.56 -3.81
C THR A 192 1.95 7.64 -2.50
N ILE A 193 2.76 8.69 -2.36
CA ILE A 193 3.61 8.92 -1.19
C ILE A 193 3.26 10.30 -0.62
N TYR A 194 2.92 10.33 0.66
CA TYR A 194 2.62 11.54 1.42
C TYR A 194 3.55 11.66 2.64
N ARG A 195 3.81 12.90 3.06
CA ARG A 195 4.53 13.23 4.30
C ARG A 195 3.65 14.09 5.20
N ALA A 196 3.61 13.79 6.49
CA ALA A 196 2.85 14.55 7.49
C ALA A 196 3.58 15.85 7.89
N ASP A 197 3.88 16.70 6.90
CA ASP A 197 4.67 17.93 7.05
C ASP A 197 4.17 19.09 6.16
N LEU A 198 2.90 19.07 5.75
CA LEU A 198 2.35 20.12 4.91
C LEU A 198 2.40 21.48 5.62
N GLY A 199 3.06 22.45 4.98
CA GLY A 199 3.13 23.82 5.47
C GLY A 199 1.76 24.45 5.69
N SER A 200 1.64 25.29 6.72
CA SER A 200 0.39 25.93 7.12
C SER A 200 -0.11 27.02 6.16
N SER A 201 0.76 27.51 5.25
CA SER A 201 0.42 28.61 4.35
C SER A 201 -0.58 28.21 3.26
N ILE A 202 -1.40 29.18 2.83
CA ILE A 202 -2.36 28.99 1.73
C ILE A 202 -1.61 28.58 0.45
N GLY A 203 -0.46 29.20 0.18
CA GLY A 203 0.37 28.87 -0.98
C GLY A 203 0.86 27.41 -0.97
N ALA A 204 1.29 26.89 0.19
CA ALA A 204 1.68 25.49 0.33
C ALA A 204 0.51 24.54 0.03
N ARG A 205 -0.69 24.86 0.54
CA ARG A 205 -1.90 24.06 0.29
C ARG A 205 -2.33 24.08 -1.18
N LEU A 206 -2.31 25.24 -1.84
CA LEU A 206 -2.63 25.37 -3.27
C LEU A 206 -1.63 24.61 -4.14
N MET A 207 -0.33 24.73 -3.84
CA MET A 207 0.72 23.98 -4.54
C MET A 207 0.53 22.46 -4.35
N ASN A 208 0.22 22.02 -3.13
CA ASN A 208 -0.04 20.62 -2.82
C ASN A 208 -1.23 20.06 -3.60
N MET A 209 -2.34 20.80 -3.63
CA MET A 209 -3.52 20.47 -4.44
C MET A 209 -3.17 20.40 -5.93
N ALA A 210 -2.43 21.38 -6.46
CA ALA A 210 -2.04 21.41 -7.87
C ALA A 210 -1.20 20.18 -8.25
N ARG A 211 -0.24 19.78 -7.41
CA ARG A 211 0.57 18.58 -7.61
C ARG A 211 -0.25 17.30 -7.71
N GLN A 212 -1.25 17.15 -6.87
CA GLN A 212 -2.17 16.01 -6.91
C GLN A 212 -3.05 16.04 -8.17
N LYS A 213 -3.59 17.21 -8.54
CA LYS A 213 -4.40 17.37 -9.76
C LYS A 213 -3.63 17.02 -11.04
N MET A 214 -2.33 17.28 -11.09
CA MET A 214 -1.47 16.89 -12.22
C MET A 214 -1.39 15.37 -12.42
N GLN A 215 -1.80 14.55 -11.45
CA GLN A 215 -1.86 13.09 -11.59
C GLN A 215 -3.17 12.59 -12.21
N LEU A 216 -4.22 13.43 -12.30
CA LEU A 216 -5.52 13.03 -12.85
C LEU A 216 -5.47 12.51 -14.30
N PRO A 217 -4.64 13.06 -15.22
CA PRO A 217 -4.51 12.49 -16.55
C PRO A 217 -4.02 11.03 -16.55
N TRP A 218 -3.16 10.66 -15.59
CA TRP A 218 -2.72 9.27 -15.42
C TRP A 218 -3.87 8.39 -14.94
N PHE A 219 -4.70 8.87 -14.00
CA PHE A 219 -5.93 8.17 -13.60
C PHE A 219 -6.87 7.92 -14.76
N VAL A 220 -7.16 8.96 -15.55
CA VAL A 220 -8.03 8.84 -16.72
C VAL A 220 -7.49 7.79 -17.69
N LYS A 221 -6.19 7.84 -18.00
CA LYS A 221 -5.52 6.84 -18.84
C LYS A 221 -5.73 5.42 -18.31
N ASN A 222 -5.54 5.19 -17.01
CA ASN A 222 -5.60 3.86 -16.42
C ASN A 222 -7.01 3.30 -16.30
N VAL A 223 -8.01 4.13 -15.97
CA VAL A 223 -9.41 3.73 -16.01
C VAL A 223 -9.81 3.38 -17.45
N THR A 224 -9.44 4.21 -18.43
CA THR A 224 -9.70 3.91 -19.85
C THR A 224 -9.06 2.58 -20.26
N LEU A 225 -7.80 2.36 -19.91
CA LEU A 225 -7.10 1.11 -20.23
C LEU A 225 -7.76 -0.10 -19.55
N LYS A 226 -8.15 0.01 -18.28
CA LYS A 226 -8.88 -1.03 -17.55
C LYS A 226 -10.19 -1.38 -18.24
N VAL A 227 -10.98 -0.37 -18.62
CA VAL A 227 -12.25 -0.56 -19.35
C VAL A 227 -12.01 -1.27 -20.68
N LEU A 228 -11.02 -0.84 -21.46
CA LEU A 228 -10.69 -1.45 -22.75
C LEU A 228 -10.25 -2.92 -22.59
N LEU A 229 -9.44 -3.22 -21.57
CA LEU A 229 -8.98 -4.58 -21.31
C LEU A 229 -10.13 -5.48 -20.86
N SER A 230 -11.03 -4.99 -20.00
CA SER A 230 -12.27 -5.69 -19.66
C SER A 230 -13.19 -5.90 -20.86
N ALA A 231 -13.18 -4.98 -21.83
CA ALA A 231 -13.90 -5.10 -23.10
C ALA A 231 -13.22 -6.02 -24.14
N GLY A 232 -12.09 -6.66 -23.79
CA GLY A 232 -11.43 -7.66 -24.64
C GLY A 232 -10.19 -7.19 -25.39
N LEU A 233 -9.71 -5.95 -25.18
CA LEU A 233 -8.48 -5.45 -25.80
C LEU A 233 -7.27 -6.35 -25.50
N GLY A 234 -7.19 -6.93 -24.30
CA GLY A 234 -6.08 -7.83 -23.94
C GLY A 234 -6.04 -9.09 -24.81
N LYS A 235 -7.22 -9.63 -25.17
CA LYS A 235 -7.33 -10.77 -26.10
C LYS A 235 -6.90 -10.37 -27.51
N VAL A 236 -7.24 -9.15 -27.93
CA VAL A 236 -6.84 -8.60 -29.24
C VAL A 236 -5.33 -8.39 -29.30
N LEU A 237 -4.73 -7.73 -28.31
CA LEU A 237 -3.28 -7.51 -28.24
C LEU A 237 -2.51 -8.83 -28.25
N LYS A 238 -2.96 -9.82 -27.48
CA LYS A 238 -2.38 -11.17 -27.46
C LYS A 238 -2.46 -11.86 -28.83
N ARG A 239 -3.59 -11.77 -29.52
CA ARG A 239 -3.75 -12.30 -30.90
C ARG A 239 -2.85 -11.61 -31.92
N LEU A 240 -2.53 -10.33 -31.70
CA LEU A 240 -1.63 -9.54 -32.55
C LEU A 240 -0.15 -9.66 -32.14
N GLY A 241 0.18 -10.52 -31.18
CA GLY A 241 1.56 -10.66 -30.67
C GLY A 241 2.09 -9.41 -29.97
N ARG A 242 1.22 -8.50 -29.52
CA ARG A 242 1.60 -7.25 -28.85
C ARG A 242 1.62 -7.46 -27.33
N PRO A 243 2.55 -6.79 -26.61
CA PRO A 243 2.57 -6.84 -25.16
C PRO A 243 1.26 -6.32 -24.59
N VAL A 244 0.69 -7.08 -23.66
CA VAL A 244 -0.45 -6.63 -22.85
C VAL A 244 0.13 -5.83 -21.70
N PRO A 245 -0.34 -4.60 -21.45
CA PRO A 245 0.08 -3.84 -20.28
C PRO A 245 -0.06 -4.68 -19.00
N GLU A 246 0.81 -4.48 -18.02
CA GLU A 246 0.77 -5.18 -16.73
C GLU A 246 0.05 -4.33 -15.67
N TRP A 247 -0.82 -4.95 -14.88
CA TRP A 247 -1.51 -4.29 -13.78
C TRP A 247 -0.55 -3.96 -12.62
N PRO A 248 -0.74 -2.87 -11.86
CA PRO A 248 -1.66 -1.74 -12.06
C PRO A 248 -0.99 -0.67 -12.95
N TYR A 249 -1.42 -0.58 -14.21
CA TYR A 249 -0.74 0.08 -15.35
C TYR A 249 -0.07 1.44 -15.07
#